data_AF-A0A7W1LR05-F1
#
_entry.id   AF-A0A7W1LR05-F1
#
_cell.length_a   1.000
_cell.length_b   1.000
_cell.length_c   1.000
_cell.angle_alpha   90.00
_cell.angle_beta   90.00
_cell.angle_gamma   90.00
#
_symmetry.space_group_name_H-M   'P 1'
#
loop_
_entity.id
_entity.type
_entity.pdbx_description
1 polymer ?
#
loop_
_entity_poly.entity_id
_entity_poly.type
_entity_poly.pdbx_seq_one_letter_code
_entity_poly.pdbx_strand_id
1 'polypeptide(L)'
;MSQRHRSSEVPLPPKEELRAQQHGERHRIQVELKQVAHQVSAGVEPEDVHEPGVAWKPHHHHDAEVAKDKVANRNRRLRHWKTKMWKRRSAVRQAKADAFRVAGSE
;
A
#
# COMPACT_ATOMS: atom_id res chain seq x y z
N MET A 1 -21.44 2.39 -16.54
CA MET A 1 -20.08 2.59 -17.09
C MET A 1 -19.33 3.55 -16.16
N SER A 2 -18.60 3.03 -15.16
CA SER A 2 -17.88 3.90 -14.22
C SER A 2 -16.50 4.19 -14.78
N GLN A 3 -16.37 5.30 -15.50
CA GLN A 3 -15.09 5.92 -15.79
C GLN A 3 -14.48 6.41 -14.47
N ARG A 4 -13.68 5.55 -13.84
CA ARG A 4 -12.73 5.98 -12.82
C ARG A 4 -11.54 6.57 -13.57
N HIS A 5 -11.69 7.82 -13.99
CA HIS A 5 -10.56 8.66 -14.32
C HIS A 5 -9.68 8.70 -13.08
N ARG A 6 -8.63 7.86 -13.10
CA ARG A 6 -7.45 8.00 -12.28
C ARG A 6 -6.87 9.36 -12.67
N SER A 7 -7.16 10.37 -11.86
CA SER A 7 -6.43 11.64 -11.88
C SER A 7 -5.01 11.37 -11.38
N SER A 8 -4.16 10.84 -12.24
CA SER A 8 -2.72 11.08 -12.19
C SER A 8 -2.43 11.96 -13.39
N GLU A 9 -2.14 13.25 -13.16
CA GLU A 9 -1.78 14.22 -14.21
C GLU A 9 -0.59 13.78 -15.07
N VAL A 10 0.12 12.74 -14.63
CA VAL A 10 1.20 12.08 -15.37
C VAL A 10 0.79 10.64 -15.70
N PRO A 11 0.84 10.22 -16.97
CA PRO A 11 0.71 8.81 -17.32
C PRO A 11 1.85 8.04 -16.65
N LEU A 12 1.51 7.10 -15.78
CA LEU A 12 2.51 6.24 -15.17
C LEU A 12 3.19 5.39 -16.27
N PRO A 13 4.52 5.23 -16.22
CA PRO A 13 5.22 4.42 -17.19
C PRO A 13 4.71 2.98 -17.18
N PRO A 14 4.73 2.28 -18.34
CA PRO A 14 4.44 0.86 -18.44
C PRO A 14 5.13 0.03 -17.35
N LYS A 15 4.47 -1.04 -16.90
CA LYS A 15 5.00 -1.92 -15.85
C LYS A 15 6.36 -2.54 -16.21
N GLU A 16 6.60 -2.74 -17.50
CA GLU A 16 7.87 -3.29 -18.01
C GLU A 16 9.01 -2.29 -17.83
N GLU A 17 8.76 -1.01 -18.12
CA GLU A 17 9.73 0.06 -17.88
C GLU A 17 10.04 0.22 -16.38
N LEU A 18 9.02 0.15 -15.52
CA LEU A 18 9.23 0.19 -14.06
C LEU A 18 10.12 -0.97 -13.57
N ARG A 19 9.93 -2.18 -14.11
CA ARG A 19 10.78 -3.33 -13.77
C ARG A 19 12.19 -3.16 -14.31
N ALA A 20 12.33 -2.65 -15.54
CA ALA A 20 13.64 -2.39 -16.15
C ALA A 20 14.42 -1.33 -15.36
N GLN A 21 13.77 -0.24 -14.94
CA GLN A 21 14.35 0.77 -14.07
C GLN A 21 14.81 0.15 -12.74
N GLN A 22 13.97 -0.63 -12.08
CA GLN A 22 14.34 -1.31 -10.84
C GLN A 22 15.53 -2.27 -11.03
N HIS A 23 15.57 -3.00 -12.14
CA HIS A 23 16.67 -3.90 -12.47
C HIS A 23 17.98 -3.14 -12.75
N GLY A 24 17.90 -2.03 -13.50
CA GLY A 24 19.04 -1.15 -13.77
C GLY A 24 19.61 -0.54 -12.50
N GLU A 25 18.75 -0.04 -11.60
CA GLU A 25 19.16 0.50 -10.31
C GLU A 25 19.85 -0.56 -9.43
N ARG A 26 19.29 -1.78 -9.38
CA ARG A 26 19.94 -2.93 -8.71
C ARG A 26 21.33 -3.20 -9.25
N HIS A 27 21.46 -3.21 -10.57
CA HIS A 27 22.72 -3.49 -11.23
C HIS A 27 23.75 -2.39 -10.94
N ARG A 28 23.35 -1.11 -11.01
CA ARG A 28 24.21 0.03 -10.66
C ARG A 28 24.78 -0.13 -9.26
N ILE A 29 23.91 -0.34 -8.28
CA ILE A 29 24.31 -0.47 -6.87
C ILE A 29 25.20 -1.69 -6.67
N GLN A 30 24.90 -2.82 -7.33
CA GLN A 30 25.77 -3.99 -7.27
C GLN A 30 27.18 -3.72 -7.80
N VAL A 31 27.31 -2.96 -8.88
CA VAL A 31 28.61 -2.58 -9.45
C VAL A 31 29.35 -1.64 -8.50
N GLU A 32 28.68 -0.63 -7.97
CA GLU A 32 29.26 0.30 -7.00
C GLU A 32 29.72 -0.41 -5.72
N LEU A 33 28.92 -1.35 -5.18
CA LEU A 33 29.31 -2.18 -4.03
C LEU A 33 30.55 -3.02 -4.31
N LYS A 34 30.71 -3.56 -5.53
CA LYS A 34 31.93 -4.28 -5.91
C LYS A 34 33.15 -3.35 -5.97
N GLN A 35 32.97 -2.10 -6.41
CA GLN A 35 34.04 -1.11 -6.42
C GLN A 35 34.46 -0.74 -4.99
N VAL A 36 33.50 -0.52 -4.10
CA VAL A 36 33.73 -0.30 -2.66
C VAL A 36 34.49 -1.47 -2.03
N ALA A 37 34.06 -2.70 -2.30
CA ALA A 37 34.75 -3.90 -1.81
C ALA A 37 36.21 -3.98 -2.31
N HIS A 38 36.45 -3.57 -3.55
CA HIS A 38 37.81 -3.49 -4.10
C HIS A 38 38.66 -2.41 -3.40
N GLN A 39 38.10 -1.23 -3.11
CA GLN A 39 38.80 -0.16 -2.39
C GLN A 39 39.21 -0.61 -0.99
N VAL A 40 38.30 -1.23 -0.24
CA VAL A 40 38.59 -1.78 1.09
C VAL A 40 39.65 -2.87 1.01
N SER A 41 39.56 -3.77 0.03
CA SER A 41 40.56 -4.83 -0.18
C SER A 41 41.94 -4.28 -0.56
N ALA A 42 41.99 -3.10 -1.18
CA ALA A 42 43.23 -2.39 -1.51
C ALA A 42 43.83 -1.62 -0.31
N GLY A 43 43.20 -1.69 0.87
CA GLY A 43 43.71 -1.11 2.12
C GLY A 43 43.12 0.24 2.50
N VAL A 44 42.03 0.67 1.86
CA VAL A 44 41.25 1.84 2.32
C VAL A 44 40.46 1.44 3.56
N GLU A 45 40.51 2.26 4.61
CA GLU A 45 39.72 2.03 5.82
C GLU A 45 38.22 2.06 5.49
N PRO A 46 37.42 1.10 6.00
CA PRO A 46 35.99 1.02 5.68
C PRO A 46 35.21 2.31 6.00
N GLU A 47 35.69 3.07 6.99
CA GLU A 47 35.04 4.27 7.52
C GLU A 47 35.18 5.47 6.58
N ASP A 48 36.17 5.41 5.68
CA ASP A 48 36.42 6.41 4.66
C ASP A 48 35.67 6.10 3.34
N VAL A 49 34.97 4.96 3.26
CA VAL A 49 34.25 4.54 2.06
C VAL A 49 32.75 4.86 2.16
N HIS A 50 32.22 5.51 1.13
CA HIS A 50 30.80 5.84 1.07
C HIS A 50 29.95 4.62 0.67
N GLU A 51 28.92 4.28 1.46
CA GLU A 51 27.99 3.20 1.13
C GLU A 51 27.08 3.61 -0.06
N PRO A 52 27.15 2.92 -1.21
CA PRO A 52 26.26 3.18 -2.32
C PRO A 52 24.85 2.65 -2.03
N GLY A 53 23.83 3.44 -2.38
CA GLY A 53 22.44 2.98 -2.34
C GLY A 53 21.71 3.14 -1.00
N VAL A 54 22.22 3.94 -0.05
CA VAL A 54 21.52 4.25 1.23
C VAL A 54 20.08 4.74 1.01
N ALA A 55 19.86 5.50 -0.08
CA ALA A 55 18.54 6.01 -0.48
C ALA A 55 17.71 5.01 -1.30
N TRP A 56 18.33 3.96 -1.84
CA TRP A 56 17.66 2.98 -2.69
C TRP A 56 17.07 1.86 -1.84
N LYS A 57 15.94 2.17 -1.19
CA LYS A 57 15.09 1.16 -0.55
C LYS A 57 14.06 0.67 -1.55
N PRO A 58 13.98 -0.65 -1.83
CA PRO A 58 12.87 -1.19 -2.59
C PRO A 58 11.56 -0.77 -1.91
N HIS A 59 10.66 -0.09 -2.65
CA HIS A 59 9.33 0.23 -2.15
C HIS A 59 8.65 -1.06 -1.69
N HIS A 60 8.52 -1.22 -0.37
CA HIS A 60 7.86 -2.39 0.18
C HIS A 60 6.40 -2.35 -0.24
N HIS A 61 5.88 -3.50 -0.68
CA HIS A 61 4.48 -3.67 -1.06
C HIS A 61 3.50 -3.37 0.10
N HIS A 62 4.03 -3.27 1.33
CA HIS A 62 3.34 -2.83 2.54
C HIS A 62 3.74 -1.39 2.91
N ASP A 63 3.41 -0.44 2.06
CA ASP A 63 3.52 0.97 2.39
C ASP A 63 2.47 1.33 3.47
N ALA A 64 2.96 1.91 4.58
CA ALA A 64 2.14 2.31 5.71
C ALA A 64 1.10 3.38 5.34
N GLU A 65 1.44 4.30 4.43
CA GLU A 65 0.51 5.34 3.97
C GLU A 65 -0.60 4.74 3.11
N VAL A 66 -0.25 3.79 2.23
CA VAL A 66 -1.23 3.04 1.45
C VAL A 66 -2.16 2.21 2.36
N ALA A 67 -1.65 1.70 3.49
CA ALA A 67 -2.46 1.00 4.48
C ALA A 67 -3.43 1.95 5.21
N LYS A 68 -2.94 3.11 5.66
CA LYS A 68 -3.76 4.18 6.28
C LYS A 68 -4.87 4.63 5.33
N ASP A 69 -4.55 4.85 4.06
CA ASP A 69 -5.53 5.24 3.03
C ASP A 69 -6.60 4.18 2.77
N LYS A 70 -6.22 2.90 2.76
CA LYS A 70 -7.17 1.78 2.62
C LYS A 70 -8.14 1.71 3.80
N VAL A 71 -7.65 1.97 5.02
CA VAL A 71 -8.48 2.00 6.23
C VAL A 71 -9.43 3.19 6.20
N ALA A 72 -8.92 4.40 5.91
CA ALA A 72 -9.72 5.62 5.82
C ALA A 72 -10.85 5.51 4.78
N ASN A 73 -10.59 4.86 3.64
CA ASN A 73 -11.56 4.72 2.54
C ASN A 73 -12.38 3.41 2.57
N ARG A 74 -12.29 2.60 3.63
CA ARG A 74 -12.94 1.27 3.71
C ARG A 74 -14.46 1.34 3.50
N ASN A 75 -15.11 2.36 4.06
CA ASN A 75 -16.57 2.51 4.01
C ASN A 75 -17.07 3.08 2.68
N ARG A 76 -16.25 3.84 1.95
CA ARG A 76 -16.57 4.35 0.59
C ARG A 76 -16.72 3.23 -0.45
N ARG A 77 -16.14 2.05 -0.17
CA ARG A 77 -16.22 0.87 -1.04
C ARG A 77 -17.42 -0.04 -0.75
N LEU A 78 -18.19 0.24 0.30
CA LEU A 78 -19.40 -0.52 0.55
C LEU A 78 -20.41 -0.17 -0.55
N ARG A 79 -20.69 -1.15 -1.42
CA ARG A 79 -21.70 -0.99 -2.48
C ARG A 79 -23.03 -0.59 -1.83
N HIS A 80 -23.70 0.40 -2.39
CA HIS A 80 -24.96 0.97 -1.86
C HIS A 80 -26.00 -0.10 -1.47
N TRP A 81 -26.12 -1.18 -2.26
CA TRP A 81 -27.01 -2.30 -1.95
C TRP A 81 -26.68 -3.01 -0.64
N LYS A 82 -25.40 -3.11 -0.26
CA LYS A 82 -24.92 -3.72 0.99
C LYS A 82 -25.26 -2.83 2.17
N THR A 83 -25.14 -1.50 2.03
CA THR A 83 -25.59 -0.52 3.02
C THR A 83 -27.11 -0.56 3.21
N LYS A 84 -27.88 -0.65 2.11
CA LYS A 84 -29.34 -0.79 2.16
C LYS A 84 -29.79 -2.10 2.82
N MET A 85 -29.18 -3.23 2.46
CA MET A 85 -29.39 -4.54 3.10
C MET A 85 -28.99 -4.53 4.57
N TRP A 86 -27.92 -3.80 4.93
CA TRP A 86 -27.52 -3.63 6.33
C TRP A 86 -28.55 -2.82 7.12
N LYS A 87 -29.06 -1.70 6.58
CA LYS A 87 -30.15 -0.93 7.19
C LYS A 87 -31.41 -1.78 7.37
N ARG A 88 -31.83 -2.53 6.34
CA ARG A 88 -32.98 -3.46 6.43
C ARG A 88 -32.77 -4.50 7.53
N ARG A 89 -31.62 -5.19 7.56
CA ARG A 89 -31.31 -6.18 8.61
C ARG A 89 -31.27 -5.56 10.00
N SER A 90 -30.76 -4.34 10.13
CA SER A 90 -30.69 -3.65 11.43
C SER A 90 -32.08 -3.26 11.92
N ALA A 91 -32.96 -2.76 11.04
CA ALA A 91 -34.36 -2.48 11.37
C ALA A 91 -35.11 -3.75 11.83
N VAL A 92 -34.93 -4.87 11.12
CA VAL A 92 -35.53 -6.16 11.53
C VAL A 92 -35.03 -6.60 12.90
N ARG A 93 -33.73 -6.46 13.18
CA ARG A 93 -33.17 -6.79 14.51
C ARG A 93 -33.73 -5.88 15.61
N GLN A 94 -33.86 -4.58 15.33
CA GLN A 94 -34.42 -3.63 16.28
C GLN A 94 -35.88 -3.96 16.60
N ALA A 95 -36.71 -4.18 15.56
CA ALA A 95 -38.10 -4.60 15.73
C ALA A 95 -38.23 -5.89 16.54
N LYS A 96 -37.34 -6.88 16.30
CA LYS A 96 -37.32 -8.12 17.08
C LYS A 96 -36.92 -7.88 18.54
N ALA A 97 -35.93 -7.02 18.80
CA ALA A 97 -35.51 -6.67 20.15
C ALA A 97 -36.61 -5.92 20.91
N ASP A 98 -37.31 -5.00 20.25
CA ASP A 98 -38.43 -4.27 20.86
C ASP A 98 -39.61 -5.20 21.14
N ALA A 99 -39.92 -6.14 20.24
CA ALA A 99 -40.92 -7.18 20.49
C ALA A 99 -40.56 -8.06 21.70
N PHE A 100 -39.30 -8.44 21.87
CA PHE A 100 -38.85 -9.18 23.06
C PHE A 100 -38.90 -8.35 24.34
N ARG A 101 -38.61 -7.04 24.29
CA ARG A 101 -38.73 -6.15 25.46
C ARG A 101 -40.18 -6.02 25.89
N VAL A 102 -41.10 -5.81 24.95
CA VAL A 102 -42.53 -5.73 25.21
C VAL A 102 -43.06 -7.04 25.80
N ALA A 103 -42.69 -8.18 25.21
CA ALA A 103 -43.09 -9.50 25.70
C ALA A 103 -42.45 -9.90 27.06
N GLY A 104 -41.36 -9.24 27.48
CA GLY A 104 -40.75 -9.43 28.79
C GLY A 104 -41.19 -8.41 29.84
N SER A 105 -42.05 -7.45 29.48
CA SER A 105 -42.66 -6.46 30.37
C SER A 105 -44.13 -6.74 30.70
N GLU A 106 -44.72 -7.77 30.06
CA GLU A 106 -45.95 -8.44 30.50
C GLU A 106 -45.61 -9.60 31.44
#